data_AF-M2XTQ6-F1
#
_entry.id   AF-M2XTQ6-F1
#
_cell.length_a   1.000
_cell.length_b   1.000
_cell.length_c   1.000
_cell.angle_alpha   90.00
_cell.angle_beta   90.00
_cell.angle_gamma   90.00
#
_symmetry.space_group_name_H-M   'P 1'
#
loop_
_entity.id
_entity.type
_entity.pdbx_description
1 polymer ?
#
loop_
_entity_poly.entity_id
_entity_poly.type
_entity_poly.pdbx_seq_one_letter_code
_entity_poly.pdbx_strand_id
1 'polypeptide(L)'
;MTSSIPLHDRLAPLVDNSLGLVAEPALLPFPPGSGVMPIASAYLGDGKAAVPAIRRYAQWSRSAPEAMDGSGGGFDVELAKAVAVAEALERYCSTVHDPADMRWATALELGDEALDLDTLPRLSETELALPGQHTQLAAKDVPRNWVRGVRLRDGKPMWVPAPLVYLFYIPAAEENIANPISTGCAVHSDPALSIVKGLVEVIERDATALTWHQRLPLPEIEVDIGGPELQELVAAYERHPHVDVRLFDATTDVGVPSIFAVRVDRRSTAVKHVAICASNMDPVQAAVNAFREVLSCHISFLPQIGSAPESAEDCYRTMDGALFTAHADRSEAFEFLLSGTRKRPLSALPAPPAGNSAESLRWLSDRLTAVGTDAYVVDLTTDEAAAVGMTAVKAIVPGLQPMSFVRKAQFLAHPRLYTAPAAMGHPVHDEADLNPWPQPIA
;
A
#
# COMPACT_ATOMS: atom_id res chain seq x y z
N MET A 1 2.54 28.08 -19.37
CA MET A 1 1.22 27.62 -19.87
C MET A 1 1.44 26.39 -20.73
N THR A 2 1.74 25.26 -20.10
CA THR A 2 1.68 23.95 -20.76
C THR A 2 0.24 23.50 -20.66
N SER A 3 -0.46 23.41 -21.80
CA SER A 3 -1.70 22.65 -21.87
C SER A 3 -1.38 21.25 -21.35
N SER A 4 -1.90 20.89 -20.17
CA SER A 4 -1.65 19.57 -19.59
C SER A 4 -2.39 18.56 -20.44
N ILE A 5 -1.66 17.76 -21.21
CA ILE A 5 -2.21 16.61 -21.93
C ILE A 5 -2.98 15.76 -20.91
N PRO A 6 -4.30 15.50 -21.12
CA PRO A 6 -5.08 14.64 -20.26
C PRO A 6 -4.40 13.29 -20.03
N LEU A 7 -4.59 12.68 -18.86
CA LEU A 7 -3.92 11.43 -18.52
C LEU A 7 -4.25 10.30 -19.50
N HIS A 8 -5.49 10.20 -19.97
CA HIS A 8 -5.89 9.20 -20.95
C HIS A 8 -5.15 9.37 -22.29
N ASP A 9 -5.06 10.60 -22.80
CA ASP A 9 -4.32 10.92 -24.04
C ASP A 9 -2.83 10.60 -23.90
N ARG A 10 -2.28 10.85 -22.72
CA ARG A 10 -0.87 10.54 -22.41
C ARG A 10 -0.60 9.04 -22.44
N LEU A 11 -1.49 8.23 -21.86
CA LEU A 11 -1.30 6.80 -21.71
C LEU A 11 -1.77 5.99 -22.93
N ALA A 12 -2.56 6.59 -23.83
CA ALA A 12 -3.10 5.92 -25.03
C ALA A 12 -2.06 5.14 -25.85
N PRO A 13 -0.79 5.60 -26.04
CA PRO A 13 0.21 4.82 -26.76
C PRO A 13 0.57 3.46 -26.14
N LEU A 14 0.27 3.26 -24.85
CA LEU A 14 0.53 2.00 -24.14
C LEU A 14 -0.63 1.00 -24.25
N VAL A 15 -1.80 1.45 -24.70
CA VAL A 15 -3.04 0.66 -24.69
C VAL A 15 -3.32 0.09 -26.08
N ASP A 16 -3.17 -1.24 -26.21
CA ASP A 16 -3.57 -1.98 -27.40
C ASP A 16 -3.63 -3.49 -27.07
N ASN A 17 -4.71 -4.17 -27.49
CA ASN A 17 -4.93 -5.58 -27.15
C ASN A 17 -3.94 -6.57 -27.81
N SER A 18 -3.19 -6.15 -28.82
CA SER A 18 -2.27 -7.00 -29.60
C SER A 18 -0.80 -6.61 -29.40
N LEU A 19 -0.50 -5.32 -29.34
CA LEU A 19 0.86 -4.77 -29.36
C LEU A 19 1.16 -3.82 -28.20
N GLY A 20 0.14 -3.45 -27.41
CA GLY A 20 0.28 -2.54 -26.29
C GLY A 20 0.91 -3.22 -25.08
N LEU A 21 1.44 -2.39 -24.17
CA LEU A 21 1.87 -2.88 -22.86
C LEU A 21 0.66 -3.29 -22.01
N VAL A 22 -0.44 -2.56 -22.13
CA VAL A 22 -1.67 -2.76 -21.38
C VAL A 22 -2.81 -3.05 -22.37
N ALA A 23 -3.63 -4.05 -22.06
CA ALA A 23 -4.87 -4.30 -22.79
C ALA A 23 -5.90 -3.19 -22.53
N GLU A 24 -6.91 -3.11 -23.39
CA GLU A 24 -8.00 -2.15 -23.24
C GLU A 24 -8.67 -2.26 -21.86
N PRO A 25 -8.71 -1.18 -21.04
CA PRO A 25 -9.27 -1.25 -19.70
C PRO A 25 -10.78 -1.44 -19.73
N ALA A 26 -11.27 -2.38 -18.92
CA ALA A 26 -12.68 -2.74 -18.83
C ALA A 26 -13.29 -2.25 -17.51
N LEU A 27 -14.56 -1.84 -17.56
CA LEU A 27 -15.30 -1.53 -16.33
C LEU A 27 -15.67 -2.82 -15.59
N LEU A 28 -15.50 -2.81 -14.28
CA LEU A 28 -15.96 -3.90 -13.42
C LEU A 28 -17.49 -3.88 -13.34
N PRO A 29 -18.16 -5.04 -13.31
CA PRO A 29 -19.61 -5.11 -13.26
C PRO A 29 -20.14 -4.56 -11.93
N PHE A 30 -21.05 -3.59 -12.00
CA PHE A 30 -21.79 -3.08 -10.85
C PHE A 30 -23.16 -3.73 -10.73
N PRO A 31 -23.58 -4.18 -9.54
CA PRO A 31 -24.99 -4.43 -9.26
C PRO A 31 -25.83 -3.16 -9.53
N PRO A 32 -26.98 -3.25 -10.20
CA PRO A 32 -27.87 -2.11 -10.41
C PRO A 32 -28.18 -1.39 -9.09
N GLY A 33 -27.96 -0.07 -9.02
CA GLY A 33 -28.23 0.75 -7.84
C GLY A 33 -27.05 0.96 -6.87
N SER A 34 -25.88 0.38 -7.14
CA SER A 34 -24.67 0.52 -6.31
C SER A 34 -23.67 1.58 -6.80
N GLY A 35 -23.86 2.14 -8.00
CA GLY A 35 -22.86 2.98 -8.67
C GLY A 35 -22.98 4.46 -8.33
N VAL A 36 -21.99 4.99 -7.61
CA VAL A 36 -21.67 6.43 -7.54
C VAL A 36 -20.33 6.73 -8.22
N MET A 37 -19.54 5.71 -8.56
CA MET A 37 -18.19 5.89 -9.12
C MET A 37 -17.79 4.65 -9.93
N PRO A 38 -17.51 4.76 -11.24
CA PRO A 38 -16.98 3.66 -12.03
C PRO A 38 -15.63 3.15 -11.51
N ILE A 39 -15.48 1.82 -11.50
CA ILE A 39 -14.21 1.13 -11.29
C ILE A 39 -13.84 0.42 -12.59
N ALA A 40 -12.61 0.61 -13.04
CA ALA A 40 -12.01 -0.04 -14.19
C ALA A 40 -10.85 -0.96 -13.77
N SER A 41 -10.56 -1.95 -14.60
CA SER A 41 -9.41 -2.83 -14.48
C SER A 41 -8.63 -2.79 -15.79
N ALA A 42 -7.30 -2.78 -15.71
CA ALA A 42 -6.40 -2.81 -16.85
C ALA A 42 -5.43 -4.00 -16.74
N TYR A 43 -5.35 -4.81 -17.79
CA TYR A 43 -4.62 -6.08 -17.77
C TYR A 43 -3.27 -5.94 -18.51
N LEU A 44 -2.16 -6.36 -17.90
CA LEU A 44 -0.81 -6.31 -18.51
C LEU A 44 -0.50 -7.48 -19.47
N GLY A 45 -1.45 -8.41 -19.69
CA GLY A 45 -1.14 -9.63 -20.44
C GLY A 45 -0.51 -10.72 -19.56
N ASP A 46 -0.06 -11.81 -20.19
CA ASP A 46 0.75 -12.81 -19.49
C ASP A 46 2.19 -12.28 -19.33
N GLY A 47 2.47 -11.67 -18.18
CA GLY A 47 3.81 -11.17 -17.83
C GLY A 47 4.93 -12.21 -17.93
N LYS A 48 4.62 -13.51 -17.84
CA LYS A 48 5.63 -14.58 -18.05
C LYS A 48 6.09 -14.63 -19.50
N ALA A 49 5.24 -14.26 -20.46
CA ALA A 49 5.60 -14.24 -21.87
C ALA A 49 6.57 -13.09 -22.19
N ALA A 50 6.33 -11.91 -21.60
CA ALA A 50 7.05 -10.68 -21.92
C ALA A 50 8.26 -10.40 -21.02
N VAL A 51 8.19 -10.69 -19.72
CA VAL A 51 9.23 -10.30 -18.74
C VAL A 51 9.94 -11.55 -18.18
N PRO A 52 11.23 -11.78 -18.52
CA PRO A 52 11.97 -12.96 -18.07
C PRO A 52 12.03 -13.13 -16.54
N ALA A 53 12.11 -12.03 -15.79
CA ALA A 53 12.12 -12.06 -14.33
C ALA A 53 10.85 -12.69 -13.76
N ILE A 54 9.68 -12.27 -14.25
CA ILE A 54 8.38 -12.81 -13.83
C ILE A 54 8.27 -14.29 -14.17
N ARG A 55 8.74 -14.70 -15.37
CA ARG A 55 8.77 -16.10 -15.76
C ARG A 55 9.59 -16.95 -14.79
N ARG A 56 10.79 -16.48 -14.44
CA ARG A 56 11.67 -17.16 -13.48
C ARG A 56 11.03 -17.20 -12.10
N TYR A 57 10.42 -16.11 -11.66
CA TYR A 57 9.78 -16.02 -10.35
C TYR A 57 8.62 -17.00 -10.24
N ALA A 58 7.75 -17.07 -11.25
CA ALA A 58 6.65 -18.04 -11.29
C ALA A 58 7.12 -19.51 -11.23
N GLN A 59 8.28 -19.82 -11.82
CA GLN A 59 8.89 -21.15 -11.73
C GLN A 59 9.46 -21.43 -10.34
N TRP A 60 10.05 -20.40 -9.71
CA TRP A 60 10.68 -20.50 -8.39
C TRP A 60 9.65 -20.60 -7.26
N SER A 61 8.64 -19.72 -7.25
CA SER A 61 7.63 -19.63 -6.18
C SER A 61 6.65 -20.80 -6.16
N ARG A 62 6.54 -21.56 -7.27
CA ARG A 62 5.54 -22.63 -7.48
C ARG A 62 4.08 -22.16 -7.30
N SER A 63 3.85 -20.86 -7.29
CA SER A 63 2.55 -20.21 -7.24
C SER A 63 2.34 -19.43 -8.54
N ALA A 64 1.11 -19.35 -9.01
CA ALA A 64 0.80 -18.39 -10.08
C ALA A 64 1.12 -16.99 -9.53
N PRO A 65 1.93 -16.16 -10.22
CA PRO A 65 2.09 -14.77 -9.82
C PRO A 65 0.71 -14.13 -9.78
N GLU A 66 0.43 -13.33 -8.74
CA GLU A 66 -0.79 -12.53 -8.69
C GLU A 66 -0.91 -11.70 -9.98
N ALA A 67 -2.15 -11.50 -10.44
CA ALA A 67 -2.40 -10.75 -11.66
C ALA A 67 -1.84 -9.33 -11.50
N MET A 68 -1.04 -8.87 -12.46
CA MET A 68 -0.39 -7.56 -12.41
C MET A 68 -1.32 -6.44 -12.90
N ASP A 69 -2.60 -6.57 -12.61
CA ASP A 69 -3.64 -5.74 -13.20
C ASP A 69 -3.79 -4.44 -12.43
N GLY A 70 -3.87 -3.30 -13.13
CA GLY A 70 -4.18 -2.04 -12.45
C GLY A 70 -5.67 -1.88 -12.19
N SER A 71 -6.04 -1.22 -11.09
CA SER A 71 -7.43 -0.89 -10.76
C SER A 71 -7.63 0.60 -10.58
N GLY A 72 -8.52 1.19 -11.37
CA GLY A 72 -8.76 2.62 -11.33
C GLY A 72 -10.20 2.94 -10.97
N GLY A 73 -10.39 3.81 -9.99
CA GLY A 73 -11.69 4.39 -9.66
C GLY A 73 -11.68 5.89 -9.86
N GLY A 74 -12.80 6.46 -10.30
CA GLY A 74 -12.96 7.90 -10.47
C GLY A 74 -14.41 8.27 -10.74
N PHE A 75 -14.76 9.55 -10.63
CA PHE A 75 -16.12 10.04 -10.84
C PHE A 75 -16.56 10.07 -12.31
N ASP A 76 -15.64 9.80 -13.23
CA ASP A 76 -15.93 9.55 -14.64
C ASP A 76 -15.19 8.30 -15.15
N VAL A 77 -15.74 7.71 -16.20
CA VAL A 77 -15.27 6.43 -16.76
C VAL A 77 -13.88 6.55 -17.37
N GLU A 78 -13.56 7.68 -18.02
CA GLU A 78 -12.28 7.87 -18.69
C GLU A 78 -11.15 8.01 -17.68
N LEU A 79 -11.37 8.75 -16.59
CA LEU A 79 -10.44 8.83 -15.48
C LEU A 79 -10.25 7.47 -14.82
N ALA A 80 -11.32 6.74 -14.52
CA ALA A 80 -11.23 5.41 -13.92
C ALA A 80 -10.35 4.47 -14.78
N LYS A 81 -10.58 4.45 -16.10
CA LYS A 81 -9.76 3.68 -17.03
C LYS A 81 -8.30 4.15 -17.08
N ALA A 82 -8.07 5.46 -17.15
CA ALA A 82 -6.72 6.02 -17.20
C ALA A 82 -5.91 5.72 -15.93
N VAL A 83 -6.54 5.78 -14.75
CA VAL A 83 -5.91 5.40 -13.48
C VAL A 83 -5.59 3.90 -13.47
N ALA A 84 -6.47 3.04 -13.98
CA ALA A 84 -6.21 1.61 -14.08
C ALA A 84 -4.98 1.33 -14.97
N VAL A 85 -4.86 2.02 -16.11
CA VAL A 85 -3.68 1.90 -16.99
C VAL A 85 -2.41 2.42 -16.31
N ALA A 86 -2.50 3.53 -15.54
CA ALA A 86 -1.37 4.05 -14.79
C ALA A 86 -0.89 3.05 -13.73
N GLU A 87 -1.79 2.44 -12.96
CA GLU A 87 -1.40 1.42 -11.96
C GLU A 87 -0.81 0.17 -12.61
N ALA A 88 -1.33 -0.26 -13.78
CA ALA A 88 -0.72 -1.32 -14.55
C ALA A 88 0.71 -0.96 -14.99
N LEU A 89 0.94 0.27 -15.47
CA LEU A 89 2.28 0.74 -15.83
C LEU A 89 3.22 0.76 -14.61
N GLU A 90 2.75 1.20 -13.44
CA GLU A 90 3.52 1.17 -12.20
C GLU A 90 3.95 -0.25 -11.84
N ARG A 91 3.01 -1.22 -11.87
CA ARG A 91 3.30 -2.62 -11.61
C ARG A 91 4.35 -3.14 -12.58
N TYR A 92 4.21 -2.89 -13.88
CA TYR A 92 5.21 -3.26 -14.87
C TYR A 92 6.60 -2.71 -14.52
N CYS A 93 6.71 -1.41 -14.27
CA CYS A 93 7.97 -0.74 -13.91
C CYS A 93 8.65 -1.39 -12.70
N SER A 94 7.87 -1.79 -11.69
CA SER A 94 8.41 -2.44 -10.49
C SER A 94 8.97 -3.85 -10.72
N THR A 95 8.71 -4.48 -11.88
CA THR A 95 9.21 -5.83 -12.21
C THR A 95 10.45 -5.82 -13.09
N VAL A 96 10.68 -4.73 -13.82
CA VAL A 96 11.76 -4.60 -14.80
C VAL A 96 13.05 -4.20 -14.09
N HIS A 97 14.08 -5.04 -14.20
CA HIS A 97 15.40 -4.79 -13.64
C HIS A 97 16.49 -5.42 -14.50
N ASP A 98 17.65 -4.75 -14.57
CA ASP A 98 18.85 -5.30 -15.20
C ASP A 98 19.89 -5.64 -14.10
N PRO A 99 20.34 -6.90 -14.00
CA PRO A 99 21.45 -7.26 -13.12
C PRO A 99 22.74 -6.43 -13.35
N ALA A 100 22.94 -5.84 -14.54
CA ALA A 100 24.06 -4.96 -14.82
C ALA A 100 24.03 -3.63 -14.03
N ASP A 101 22.84 -3.20 -13.60
CA ASP A 101 22.64 -2.01 -12.76
C ASP A 101 22.79 -2.32 -11.25
N MET A 102 23.02 -3.59 -10.91
CA MET A 102 23.16 -4.05 -9.54
C MET A 102 24.63 -4.16 -9.13
N ARG A 103 24.89 -3.85 -7.87
CA ARG A 103 26.19 -4.07 -7.24
C ARG A 103 26.09 -5.21 -6.22
N TRP A 104 26.88 -6.26 -6.41
CA TRP A 104 27.07 -7.31 -5.42
C TRP A 104 28.09 -6.86 -4.37
N ALA A 105 27.65 -6.64 -3.12
CA ALA A 105 28.50 -6.20 -2.02
C ALA A 105 27.84 -6.47 -0.65
N THR A 106 28.64 -6.46 0.41
CA THR A 106 28.17 -6.36 1.80
C THR A 106 27.85 -4.90 2.14
N ALA A 107 27.04 -4.66 3.18
CA ALA A 107 26.82 -3.29 3.66
C ALA A 107 28.12 -2.68 4.21
N LEU A 108 28.99 -3.50 4.81
CA LEU A 108 30.29 -3.07 5.33
C LEU A 108 31.23 -2.57 4.22
N GLU A 109 31.23 -3.20 3.04
CA GLU A 109 32.02 -2.74 1.89
C GLU A 109 31.50 -1.43 1.28
N LEU A 110 30.20 -1.19 1.38
CA LEU A 110 29.56 0.04 0.91
C LEU A 110 29.65 1.20 1.92
N GLY A 111 29.89 0.88 3.20
CA GLY A 111 30.04 1.86 4.28
C GLY A 111 28.83 2.78 4.40
N ASP A 112 29.09 4.08 4.57
CA ASP A 112 28.06 5.10 4.79
C ASP A 112 27.16 5.38 3.57
N GLU A 113 27.46 4.78 2.41
CA GLU A 113 26.60 4.84 1.22
C GLU A 113 25.54 3.74 1.20
N ALA A 114 25.59 2.75 2.09
CA ALA A 114 24.52 1.76 2.23
C ALA A 114 23.34 2.32 3.00
N LEU A 115 22.12 1.97 2.60
CA LEU A 115 20.97 2.03 3.49
C LEU A 115 21.30 1.27 4.77
N ASP A 116 21.10 1.91 5.93
CA ASP A 116 21.44 1.31 7.20
C ASP A 116 20.46 0.17 7.51
N LEU A 117 20.94 -1.06 7.31
CA LEU A 117 20.15 -2.27 7.52
C LEU A 117 19.64 -2.42 8.95
N ASP A 118 20.27 -1.73 9.92
CA ASP A 118 19.78 -1.80 11.30
C ASP A 118 18.43 -1.10 11.50
N THR A 119 18.07 -0.20 10.58
CA THR A 119 16.80 0.54 10.59
C THR A 119 15.66 -0.20 9.93
N LEU A 120 15.92 -1.34 9.28
CA LEU A 120 14.88 -2.10 8.60
C LEU A 120 13.94 -2.80 9.60
N PRO A 121 12.68 -3.07 9.19
CA PRO A 121 11.76 -3.90 9.94
C PRO A 121 12.36 -5.27 10.27
N ARG A 122 12.15 -5.72 11.51
CA ARG A 122 12.73 -6.98 12.03
C ARG A 122 11.63 -7.92 12.48
N LEU A 123 11.80 -9.18 12.12
CA LEU A 123 11.04 -10.28 12.70
C LEU A 123 11.39 -10.45 14.18
N SER A 124 10.41 -10.79 15.00
CA SER A 124 10.63 -11.19 16.39
C SER A 124 11.28 -12.56 16.49
N GLU A 125 11.80 -12.89 17.68
CA GLU A 125 12.32 -14.23 17.96
C GLU A 125 11.24 -15.31 17.75
N THR A 126 9.99 -14.99 18.08
CA THR A 126 8.83 -15.86 17.86
C THR A 126 8.59 -16.12 16.37
N GLU A 127 8.64 -15.07 15.55
CA GLU A 127 8.45 -15.15 14.09
C GLU A 127 9.61 -15.89 13.40
N LEU A 128 10.84 -15.69 13.87
CA LEU A 128 12.04 -16.37 13.36
C LEU A 128 12.04 -17.87 13.67
N ALA A 129 11.42 -18.27 14.79
CA ALA A 129 11.33 -19.67 15.19
C ALA A 129 10.23 -20.45 14.44
N LEU A 130 9.39 -19.80 13.63
CA LEU A 130 8.30 -20.46 12.92
C LEU A 130 8.82 -21.42 11.83
N PRO A 131 8.26 -22.65 11.72
CA PRO A 131 8.60 -23.56 10.64
C PRO A 131 8.29 -22.97 9.26
N GLY A 132 9.26 -23.08 8.35
CA GLY A 132 9.15 -22.53 6.99
C GLY A 132 9.36 -21.01 6.92
N GLN A 133 9.93 -20.40 7.96
CA GLN A 133 10.40 -19.02 7.87
C GLN A 133 11.53 -18.92 6.84
N HIS A 134 11.34 -18.04 5.85
CA HIS A 134 12.31 -17.80 4.79
C HIS A 134 12.86 -16.37 4.81
N THR A 135 12.16 -15.44 5.47
CA THR A 135 12.63 -14.08 5.67
C THR A 135 13.70 -14.06 6.77
N GLN A 136 14.81 -13.38 6.49
CA GLN A 136 15.99 -13.32 7.34
C GLN A 136 16.22 -11.92 7.90
N LEU A 137 16.98 -11.84 8.98
CA LEU A 137 17.50 -10.57 9.47
C LEU A 137 18.56 -10.01 8.50
N ALA A 138 18.54 -8.70 8.29
CA ALA A 138 19.44 -8.03 7.36
C ALA A 138 20.86 -7.84 7.95
N ALA A 139 21.70 -8.87 7.84
CA ALA A 139 23.08 -8.84 8.35
C ALA A 139 24.02 -7.96 7.49
N LYS A 140 24.89 -7.16 8.12
CA LYS A 140 25.74 -6.19 7.40
C LYS A 140 26.92 -6.81 6.63
N ASP A 141 27.36 -7.99 7.03
CA ASP A 141 28.48 -8.76 6.47
C ASP A 141 28.05 -9.81 5.42
N VAL A 142 26.74 -9.97 5.21
CA VAL A 142 26.21 -10.83 4.14
C VAL A 142 26.17 -10.05 2.82
N PRO A 143 26.76 -10.58 1.74
CA PRO A 143 26.72 -9.91 0.44
C PRO A 143 25.32 -10.02 -0.17
N ARG A 144 24.91 -8.97 -0.87
CA ARG A 144 23.64 -8.86 -1.58
C ARG A 144 23.74 -7.94 -2.78
N ASN A 145 22.72 -7.97 -3.62
CA ASN A 145 22.53 -7.02 -4.70
C ASN A 145 21.97 -5.71 -4.16
N TRP A 146 22.58 -4.62 -4.59
CA TRP A 146 22.19 -3.26 -4.28
C TRP A 146 21.93 -2.49 -5.56
N VAL A 147 20.95 -1.60 -5.52
CA VAL A 147 20.65 -0.65 -6.59
C VAL A 147 20.83 0.78 -6.12
N ARG A 148 21.01 1.69 -7.07
CA ARG A 148 21.14 3.11 -6.78
C ARG A 148 19.80 3.72 -6.42
N GLY A 149 19.81 4.48 -5.34
CA GLY A 149 18.71 5.35 -4.96
C GLY A 149 19.26 6.66 -4.40
N VAL A 150 18.36 7.46 -3.82
CA VAL A 150 18.68 8.71 -3.15
C VAL A 150 18.02 8.76 -1.79
N ARG A 151 18.72 9.28 -0.78
CA ARG A 151 18.12 9.65 0.50
C ARG A 151 17.47 11.02 0.37
N LEU A 152 16.19 11.13 0.68
CA LEU A 152 15.41 12.34 0.39
C LEU A 152 15.81 13.57 1.21
N ARG A 153 16.22 13.38 2.48
CA ARG A 153 16.56 14.51 3.37
C ARG A 153 17.68 15.39 2.83
N ASP A 154 18.71 14.78 2.24
CA ASP A 154 19.92 15.48 1.80
C ASP A 154 20.27 15.25 0.32
N GLY A 155 19.44 14.49 -0.42
CA GLY A 155 19.66 14.15 -1.82
C GLY A 155 20.89 13.28 -2.05
N LYS A 156 21.48 12.69 -0.99
CA LYS A 156 22.70 11.90 -1.14
C LYS A 156 22.39 10.61 -1.90
N PRO A 157 23.20 10.24 -2.89
CA PRO A 157 23.08 8.95 -3.53
C PRO A 157 23.38 7.82 -2.54
N MET A 158 22.54 6.79 -2.53
CA MET A 158 22.61 5.66 -1.62
C MET A 158 22.50 4.34 -2.38
N TRP A 159 23.00 3.28 -1.78
CA TRP A 159 22.78 1.90 -2.18
C TRP A 159 21.62 1.31 -1.37
N VAL A 160 20.61 0.82 -2.07
CA VAL A 160 19.41 0.22 -1.49
C VAL A 160 19.37 -1.27 -1.84
N PRO A 161 19.06 -2.18 -0.90
CA PRO A 161 18.96 -3.60 -1.21
C PRO A 161 17.91 -3.88 -2.29
N ALA A 162 18.30 -4.59 -3.36
CA ALA A 162 17.40 -4.95 -4.46
C ALA A 162 16.12 -5.71 -4.00
N PRO A 163 16.15 -6.59 -2.98
CA PRO A 163 14.94 -7.25 -2.46
C PRO A 163 13.86 -6.28 -1.93
N LEU A 164 14.22 -5.04 -1.58
CA LEU A 164 13.26 -4.02 -1.11
C LEU A 164 12.67 -3.19 -2.26
N VAL A 165 13.17 -3.37 -3.48
CA VAL A 165 12.89 -2.47 -4.61
C VAL A 165 11.94 -3.11 -5.61
N TYR A 166 12.27 -4.31 -6.09
CA TYR A 166 11.59 -4.91 -7.23
C TYR A 166 10.57 -5.97 -6.80
N LEU A 167 9.41 -5.96 -7.48
CA LEU A 167 8.48 -7.08 -7.46
C LEU A 167 9.01 -8.25 -8.29
N PHE A 168 8.63 -9.46 -7.88
CA PHE A 168 9.06 -10.72 -8.53
C PHE A 168 10.58 -10.87 -8.65
N TYR A 169 11.33 -10.19 -7.79
CA TYR A 169 12.76 -10.41 -7.62
C TYR A 169 12.98 -11.76 -6.93
N ILE A 170 13.97 -12.52 -7.41
CA ILE A 170 14.37 -13.78 -6.78
C ILE A 170 15.65 -13.50 -6.00
N PRO A 171 15.57 -13.28 -4.68
CA PRO A 171 16.76 -13.12 -3.87
C PRO A 171 17.51 -14.46 -3.77
N ALA A 172 18.84 -14.42 -3.61
CA ALA A 172 19.54 -15.54 -2.98
C ALA A 172 19.00 -15.74 -1.56
N ALA A 173 19.15 -16.94 -1.00
CA ALA A 173 18.54 -17.28 0.29
C ALA A 173 18.97 -16.31 1.41
N GLU A 174 20.21 -15.86 1.36
CA GLU A 174 20.84 -14.94 2.33
C GLU A 174 20.45 -13.46 2.10
N GLU A 175 19.83 -13.14 0.96
CA GLU A 175 19.34 -11.80 0.62
C GLU A 175 17.87 -11.58 1.01
N ASN A 176 17.15 -12.64 1.39
CA ASN A 176 15.70 -12.60 1.57
C ASN A 176 15.29 -11.91 2.88
N ILE A 177 15.40 -10.58 2.93
CA ILE A 177 15.16 -9.76 4.13
C ILE A 177 13.75 -9.18 4.22
N ALA A 178 12.93 -9.33 3.19
CA ALA A 178 11.55 -8.84 3.15
C ALA A 178 10.72 -9.64 2.14
N ASN A 179 9.41 -9.60 2.29
CA ASN A 179 8.50 -10.08 1.25
C ASN A 179 8.36 -9.01 0.16
N PRO A 180 8.39 -9.39 -1.13
CA PRO A 180 8.21 -8.44 -2.22
C PRO A 180 6.77 -7.92 -2.21
N ILE A 181 6.59 -6.63 -1.95
CA ILE A 181 5.30 -5.93 -1.96
C ILE A 181 5.41 -4.63 -2.76
N SER A 182 4.29 -4.19 -3.35
CA SER A 182 4.25 -2.97 -4.16
C SER A 182 4.38 -1.70 -3.33
N THR A 183 4.12 -1.75 -2.02
CA THR A 183 4.11 -0.57 -1.13
C THR A 183 5.24 0.41 -1.41
N GLY A 184 4.87 1.66 -1.68
CA GLY A 184 5.80 2.74 -2.02
C GLY A 184 6.11 2.84 -3.51
N CYS A 185 5.60 1.93 -4.34
CA CYS A 185 5.58 2.11 -5.79
C CYS A 185 4.58 3.21 -6.14
N ALA A 186 4.92 4.04 -7.12
CA ALA A 186 4.03 5.06 -7.61
C ALA A 186 4.45 5.52 -9.02
N VAL A 187 3.46 5.84 -9.85
CA VAL A 187 3.70 6.47 -11.16
C VAL A 187 2.89 7.76 -11.32
N HIS A 188 3.52 8.78 -11.91
CA HIS A 188 2.88 10.05 -12.25
C HIS A 188 3.65 10.77 -13.36
N SER A 189 2.99 11.71 -14.05
CA SER A 189 3.64 12.60 -15.03
C SER A 189 4.44 13.75 -14.38
N ASP A 190 4.38 13.85 -13.05
CA ASP A 190 5.15 14.79 -12.23
C ASP A 190 6.03 13.95 -11.31
N PRO A 191 7.36 13.94 -11.51
CA PRO A 191 8.29 13.14 -10.71
C PRO A 191 8.17 13.36 -9.21
N ALA A 192 7.95 14.60 -8.77
CA ALA A 192 7.82 14.90 -7.34
C ALA A 192 6.52 14.31 -6.79
N LEU A 193 5.44 14.31 -7.58
CA LEU A 193 4.19 13.70 -7.17
C LEU A 193 4.24 12.16 -7.17
N SER A 194 5.03 11.53 -8.04
CA SER A 194 5.32 10.09 -7.94
C SER A 194 5.93 9.77 -6.57
N ILE A 195 6.92 10.54 -6.14
CA ILE A 195 7.56 10.33 -4.82
C ILE A 195 6.58 10.58 -3.67
N VAL A 196 5.82 11.68 -3.71
CA VAL A 196 4.82 12.00 -2.70
C VAL A 196 3.79 10.87 -2.56
N LYS A 197 3.27 10.35 -3.67
CA LYS A 197 2.30 9.24 -3.64
C LYS A 197 2.91 7.97 -3.04
N GLY A 198 4.13 7.59 -3.45
CA GLY A 198 4.82 6.45 -2.86
C GLY A 198 5.01 6.60 -1.36
N LEU A 199 5.47 7.76 -0.89
CA LEU A 199 5.64 8.03 0.54
C LEU A 199 4.33 7.99 1.32
N VAL A 200 3.26 8.59 0.78
CA VAL A 200 1.93 8.56 1.40
C VAL A 200 1.42 7.14 1.52
N GLU A 201 1.67 6.28 0.53
CA GLU A 201 1.30 4.85 0.63
C GLU A 201 2.12 4.13 1.71
N VAL A 202 3.44 4.38 1.84
CA VAL A 202 4.22 3.79 2.94
C VAL A 202 3.68 4.23 4.30
N ILE A 203 3.30 5.49 4.45
CA ILE A 203 2.71 6.04 5.69
C ILE A 203 1.33 5.44 5.96
N GLU A 204 0.54 5.16 4.92
CA GLU A 204 -0.73 4.47 5.04
C GLU A 204 -0.54 3.04 5.59
N ARG A 205 0.45 2.31 5.10
CA ARG A 205 0.74 0.93 5.56
C ARG A 205 1.23 0.93 7.02
N ASP A 206 1.96 1.97 7.40
CA ASP A 206 2.34 2.20 8.79
C ASP A 206 1.13 2.49 9.70
N ALA A 207 0.29 3.45 9.33
CA ALA A 207 -0.95 3.77 10.05
C ALA A 207 -1.83 2.53 10.22
N THR A 208 -1.94 1.75 9.15
CA THR A 208 -2.66 0.49 9.08
C THR A 208 -2.11 -0.55 10.06
N ALA A 209 -0.81 -0.83 10.01
CA ALA A 209 -0.17 -1.83 10.83
C ALA A 209 -0.22 -1.45 12.33
N LEU A 210 0.06 -0.17 12.65
CA LEU A 210 -0.02 0.34 14.02
C LEU A 210 -1.45 0.22 14.57
N THR A 211 -2.45 0.66 13.81
CA THR A 211 -3.86 0.58 14.21
C THR A 211 -4.26 -0.85 14.53
N TRP A 212 -3.94 -1.78 13.62
CA TRP A 212 -4.37 -3.16 13.74
C TRP A 212 -3.67 -3.89 14.87
N HIS A 213 -2.34 -3.91 14.86
CA HIS A 213 -1.55 -4.71 15.82
C HIS A 213 -1.73 -4.21 17.25
N GLN A 214 -1.72 -2.88 17.45
CA GLN A 214 -1.84 -2.29 18.78
C GLN A 214 -3.29 -2.04 19.20
N ARG A 215 -4.26 -2.46 18.38
CA ARG A 215 -5.69 -2.30 18.66
C ARG A 215 -6.02 -0.87 19.09
N LEU A 216 -5.49 0.12 18.34
CA LEU A 216 -5.57 1.51 18.73
C LEU A 216 -7.04 1.95 18.82
N PRO A 217 -7.51 2.52 19.94
CA PRO A 217 -8.91 2.90 20.13
C PRO A 217 -9.23 4.22 19.42
N LEU A 218 -9.05 4.29 18.10
CA LEU A 218 -9.11 5.51 17.30
C LEU A 218 -10.46 6.25 17.44
N PRO A 219 -10.47 7.60 17.39
CA PRO A 219 -11.72 8.34 17.35
C PRO A 219 -12.40 8.17 15.98
N GLU A 220 -13.72 8.00 15.99
CA GLU A 220 -14.51 7.93 14.77
C GLU A 220 -14.72 9.33 14.19
N ILE A 221 -14.57 9.43 12.87
CA ILE A 221 -14.63 10.69 12.13
C ILE A 221 -16.09 11.06 11.84
N GLU A 222 -16.42 12.31 12.12
CA GLU A 222 -17.67 12.95 11.69
C GLU A 222 -17.39 13.79 10.44
N VAL A 223 -18.08 13.51 9.34
CA VAL A 223 -17.88 14.21 8.06
C VAL A 223 -18.60 15.57 8.11
N ASP A 224 -17.90 16.60 8.59
CA ASP A 224 -18.40 17.97 8.75
C ASP A 224 -17.97 18.92 7.61
N ILE A 225 -17.00 18.50 6.80
CA ILE A 225 -16.52 19.17 5.59
C ILE A 225 -16.51 18.19 4.42
N GLY A 226 -16.57 18.70 3.19
CA GLY A 226 -16.48 17.87 1.99
C GLY A 226 -16.91 18.60 0.72
N GLY A 227 -16.38 18.15 -0.41
CA GLY A 227 -16.84 18.56 -1.74
C GLY A 227 -18.03 17.71 -2.25
N PRO A 228 -18.53 17.99 -3.47
CA PRO A 228 -19.63 17.25 -4.08
C PRO A 228 -19.38 15.74 -4.13
N GLU A 229 -18.16 15.33 -4.44
CA GLU A 229 -17.70 13.94 -4.50
C GLU A 229 -17.92 13.18 -3.18
N LEU A 230 -17.45 13.73 -2.06
CA LEU A 230 -17.61 13.11 -0.75
C LEU A 230 -19.08 13.09 -0.32
N GLN A 231 -19.83 14.17 -0.60
CA GLN A 231 -21.25 14.25 -0.30
C GLN A 231 -22.06 13.19 -1.07
N GLU A 232 -21.72 12.96 -2.34
CA GLU A 232 -22.36 11.94 -3.16
C GLU A 232 -22.09 10.53 -2.62
N LEU A 233 -20.85 10.24 -2.22
CA LEU A 233 -20.46 8.97 -1.62
C LEU A 233 -21.17 8.72 -0.28
N VAL A 234 -21.24 9.72 0.61
CA VAL A 234 -21.97 9.62 1.88
C VAL A 234 -23.46 9.35 1.62
N ALA A 235 -24.09 10.15 0.74
CA ALA A 235 -25.49 9.96 0.36
C ALA A 235 -25.74 8.59 -0.32
N ALA A 236 -24.75 8.03 -1.01
CA ALA A 236 -24.82 6.68 -1.55
C ALA A 236 -25.02 5.64 -0.44
N TYR A 237 -24.17 5.66 0.58
CA TYR A 237 -24.24 4.70 1.68
C TYR A 237 -25.47 4.91 2.56
N GLU A 238 -25.91 6.15 2.79
CA GLU A 238 -27.14 6.45 3.54
C GLU A 238 -28.41 5.84 2.92
N ARG A 239 -28.43 5.61 1.59
CA ARG A 239 -29.53 4.91 0.91
C ARG A 239 -29.61 3.41 1.26
N HIS A 240 -28.57 2.85 1.89
CA HIS A 240 -28.49 1.44 2.29
C HIS A 240 -28.47 1.32 3.83
N PRO A 241 -29.63 1.37 4.53
CA PRO A 241 -29.69 1.52 6.00
C PRO A 241 -29.14 0.33 6.82
N HIS A 242 -28.67 -0.72 6.15
CA HIS A 242 -28.06 -1.91 6.77
C HIS A 242 -26.54 -1.95 6.58
N VAL A 243 -25.99 -1.04 5.78
CA VAL A 243 -24.57 -0.91 5.50
C VAL A 243 -24.11 0.42 6.09
N ASP A 244 -23.17 0.36 7.03
CA ASP A 244 -22.45 1.56 7.47
C ASP A 244 -21.03 1.53 6.92
N VAL A 245 -20.45 2.70 6.68
CA VAL A 245 -19.01 2.86 6.53
C VAL A 245 -18.57 3.79 7.64
N ARG A 246 -17.84 3.25 8.60
CA ARG A 246 -17.33 3.99 9.75
C ARG A 246 -15.89 4.37 9.48
N LEU A 247 -15.58 5.65 9.62
CA LEU A 247 -14.26 6.22 9.37
C LEU A 247 -13.57 6.49 10.70
N PHE A 248 -12.30 6.14 10.85
CA PHE A 248 -11.52 6.36 12.07
C PHE A 248 -10.23 7.10 11.74
N ASP A 249 -9.87 8.08 12.57
CA ASP A 249 -8.64 8.85 12.40
C ASP A 249 -7.44 8.01 12.83
N ALA A 250 -6.75 7.44 11.84
CA ALA A 250 -5.54 6.63 11.99
C ALA A 250 -4.27 7.45 11.75
N THR A 251 -4.37 8.79 11.69
CA THR A 251 -3.23 9.67 11.46
C THR A 251 -2.15 9.43 12.51
N THR A 252 -0.95 9.08 12.05
CA THR A 252 0.18 8.78 12.92
C THR A 252 0.94 10.05 13.34
N ASP A 253 1.98 9.89 14.15
CA ASP A 253 2.95 10.93 14.50
C ASP A 253 3.66 11.57 13.29
N VAL A 254 3.64 10.92 12.12
CA VAL A 254 4.10 11.50 10.84
C VAL A 254 3.21 12.67 10.43
N GLY A 255 1.92 12.62 10.74
CA GLY A 255 0.97 13.72 10.54
C GLY A 255 0.34 13.81 9.16
N VAL A 256 0.45 12.77 8.33
CA VAL A 256 -0.34 12.64 7.09
C VAL A 256 -1.73 12.14 7.46
N PRO A 257 -2.81 12.78 6.98
CA PRO A 257 -4.17 12.28 7.15
C PRO A 257 -4.31 10.85 6.67
N SER A 258 -4.62 9.95 7.61
CA SER A 258 -4.85 8.53 7.36
C SER A 258 -6.17 8.12 7.98
N ILE A 259 -7.04 7.51 7.18
CA ILE A 259 -8.38 7.12 7.60
C ILE A 259 -8.52 5.62 7.50
N PHE A 260 -8.65 4.95 8.64
CA PHE A 260 -9.01 3.54 8.70
C PHE A 260 -10.53 3.44 8.60
N ALA A 261 -11.04 2.78 7.57
CA ALA A 261 -12.48 2.63 7.36
C ALA A 261 -12.92 1.19 7.53
N VAL A 262 -14.09 1.00 8.15
CA VAL A 262 -14.73 -0.31 8.29
C VAL A 262 -16.15 -0.22 7.75
N ARG A 263 -16.40 -0.93 6.64
CA ARG A 263 -17.76 -1.20 6.15
C ARG A 263 -18.37 -2.33 6.95
N VAL A 264 -19.58 -2.13 7.46
CA VAL A 264 -20.34 -3.14 8.20
C VAL A 264 -21.68 -3.36 7.52
N ASP A 265 -21.88 -4.54 6.94
CA ASP A 265 -23.17 -4.98 6.42
C ASP A 265 -23.89 -5.88 7.43
N ARG A 266 -24.89 -5.34 8.11
CA ARG A 266 -25.62 -6.03 9.18
C ARG A 266 -26.47 -7.20 8.69
N ARG A 267 -26.65 -7.38 7.37
CA ARG A 267 -27.44 -8.48 6.78
C ARG A 267 -26.56 -9.59 6.21
N SER A 268 -25.31 -9.29 5.88
CA SER A 268 -24.37 -10.24 5.30
C SER A 268 -23.68 -11.06 6.40
N THR A 269 -23.63 -12.38 6.21
CA THR A 269 -22.80 -13.27 7.03
C THR A 269 -21.42 -13.47 6.42
N ALA A 270 -21.35 -13.67 5.11
CA ALA A 270 -20.11 -13.98 4.39
C ALA A 270 -19.15 -12.78 4.28
N VAL A 271 -19.69 -11.60 3.99
CA VAL A 271 -18.92 -10.35 3.85
C VAL A 271 -19.60 -9.29 4.70
N LYS A 272 -19.49 -9.47 6.02
CA LYS A 272 -20.00 -8.52 7.01
C LYS A 272 -19.08 -7.31 7.12
N HIS A 273 -17.77 -7.54 7.17
CA HIS A 273 -16.77 -6.50 7.35
C HIS A 273 -15.92 -6.35 6.08
N VAL A 274 -15.61 -5.11 5.73
CA VAL A 274 -14.54 -4.77 4.78
C VAL A 274 -13.76 -3.63 5.40
N ALA A 275 -12.47 -3.85 5.67
CA ALA A 275 -11.58 -2.84 6.21
C ALA A 275 -10.63 -2.34 5.13
N ILE A 276 -10.35 -1.04 5.15
CA ILE A 276 -9.30 -0.40 4.36
C ILE A 276 -8.63 0.67 5.20
N CYS A 277 -7.51 1.20 4.73
CA CYS A 277 -6.95 2.45 5.21
C CYS A 277 -6.58 3.27 4.00
N ALA A 278 -6.95 4.55 3.98
CA ALA A 278 -6.62 5.45 2.89
C ALA A 278 -5.91 6.69 3.45
N SER A 279 -4.81 7.08 2.83
CA SER A 279 -4.08 8.30 3.19
C SER A 279 -4.01 9.30 2.05
N ASN A 280 -4.01 10.59 2.40
CA ASN A 280 -3.84 11.67 1.43
C ASN A 280 -3.31 12.92 2.14
N MET A 281 -2.62 13.79 1.39
CA MET A 281 -2.21 15.10 1.88
C MET A 281 -3.41 16.02 2.16
N ASP A 282 -4.56 15.78 1.53
CA ASP A 282 -5.83 16.44 1.81
C ASP A 282 -6.77 15.47 2.57
N PRO A 283 -7.19 15.79 3.81
CA PRO A 283 -8.07 14.92 4.60
C PRO A 283 -9.43 14.63 3.92
N VAL A 284 -9.97 15.56 3.12
CA VAL A 284 -11.20 15.32 2.36
C VAL A 284 -10.96 14.26 1.29
N GLN A 285 -9.81 14.31 0.62
CA GLN A 285 -9.45 13.30 -0.37
C GLN A 285 -9.09 11.95 0.26
N ALA A 286 -8.53 11.94 1.47
CA ALA A 286 -8.36 10.69 2.23
C ALA A 286 -9.73 10.02 2.51
N ALA A 287 -10.77 10.81 2.84
CA ALA A 287 -12.12 10.28 3.05
C ALA A 287 -12.76 9.77 1.75
N VAL A 288 -12.61 10.49 0.63
CA VAL A 288 -13.06 10.05 -0.69
C VAL A 288 -12.38 8.73 -1.08
N ASN A 289 -11.06 8.65 -0.93
CA ASN A 289 -10.30 7.42 -1.19
C ASN A 289 -10.76 6.26 -0.32
N ALA A 290 -11.03 6.51 0.96
CA ALA A 290 -11.51 5.49 1.88
C ALA A 290 -12.84 4.87 1.42
N PHE A 291 -13.83 5.71 1.07
CA PHE A 291 -15.11 5.22 0.54
C PHE A 291 -14.97 4.48 -0.78
N ARG A 292 -14.09 4.96 -1.67
CA ARG A 292 -13.78 4.33 -2.96
C ARG A 292 -13.19 2.94 -2.77
N GLU A 293 -12.22 2.81 -1.90
CA GLU A 293 -11.49 1.56 -1.68
C GLU A 293 -12.34 0.53 -0.96
N VAL A 294 -13.17 0.96 0.02
CA VAL A 294 -14.20 0.10 0.60
C VAL A 294 -15.09 -0.52 -0.48
N LEU A 295 -15.56 0.30 -1.43
CA LEU A 295 -16.44 -0.17 -2.50
C LEU A 295 -15.72 -1.14 -3.44
N SER A 296 -14.53 -0.78 -3.91
CA SER A 296 -13.72 -1.63 -4.78
C SER A 296 -13.38 -2.97 -4.12
N CYS A 297 -12.92 -2.93 -2.86
CA CYS A 297 -12.56 -4.10 -2.08
C CYS A 297 -13.78 -5.00 -1.85
N HIS A 298 -14.93 -4.43 -1.47
CA HIS A 298 -16.17 -5.19 -1.33
C HIS A 298 -16.55 -5.95 -2.61
N ILE A 299 -16.48 -5.29 -3.77
CA ILE A 299 -16.78 -5.92 -5.07
C ILE A 299 -15.80 -7.06 -5.35
N SER A 300 -14.50 -6.87 -5.06
CA SER A 300 -13.46 -7.88 -5.26
C SER A 300 -13.65 -9.12 -4.39
N PHE A 301 -14.30 -8.99 -3.23
CA PHE A 301 -14.55 -10.12 -2.32
C PHE A 301 -15.67 -11.03 -2.79
N LEU A 302 -16.71 -10.49 -3.43
CA LEU A 302 -17.91 -11.24 -3.82
C LEU A 302 -17.61 -12.53 -4.63
N PRO A 303 -16.75 -12.53 -5.66
CA PRO A 303 -16.39 -13.76 -6.37
C PRO A 303 -15.45 -14.68 -5.58
N GLN A 304 -14.82 -14.20 -4.51
CA GLN A 304 -13.76 -14.88 -3.76
C GLN A 304 -14.20 -15.43 -2.40
N ILE A 305 -15.47 -15.25 -2.01
CA ILE A 305 -16.01 -15.68 -0.70
C ILE A 305 -15.64 -17.14 -0.35
N GLY A 306 -15.71 -18.06 -1.33
CA GLY A 306 -15.41 -19.48 -1.10
C GLY A 306 -13.92 -19.83 -1.02
N SER A 307 -13.02 -18.85 -1.14
CA SER A 307 -11.57 -19.05 -1.15
C SER A 307 -10.86 -18.52 0.10
N ALA A 308 -11.63 -18.03 1.08
CA ALA A 308 -11.11 -17.62 2.38
C ALA A 308 -10.41 -18.80 3.07
N PRO A 309 -9.24 -18.57 3.71
CA PRO A 309 -8.58 -19.62 4.48
C PRO A 309 -9.45 -20.14 5.63
N GLU A 310 -9.27 -21.41 6.00
CA GLU A 310 -9.95 -21.99 7.18
C GLU A 310 -9.32 -21.53 8.50
N SER A 311 -8.02 -21.25 8.49
CA SER A 311 -7.22 -20.83 9.64
C SER A 311 -6.46 -19.53 9.36
N ALA A 312 -6.24 -18.72 10.39
CA ALA A 312 -5.46 -17.47 10.27
C ALA A 312 -3.99 -17.71 9.91
N GLU A 313 -3.46 -18.88 10.28
CA GLU A 313 -2.12 -19.38 10.03
C GLU A 313 -1.91 -19.72 8.55
N ASP A 314 -3.00 -19.90 7.80
CA ASP A 314 -3.00 -20.17 6.37
C ASP A 314 -3.16 -18.90 5.52
N CYS A 315 -3.16 -17.72 6.15
CA CYS A 315 -3.17 -16.45 5.44
C CYS A 315 -1.78 -16.13 4.88
N TYR A 316 -1.62 -16.27 3.57
CA TYR A 316 -0.36 -16.00 2.85
C TYR A 316 -0.54 -15.06 1.66
N ARG A 317 -1.72 -15.05 1.04
CA ARG A 317 -2.04 -14.19 -0.12
C ARG A 317 -2.51 -12.83 0.36
N THR A 318 -2.41 -11.84 -0.52
CA THR A 318 -2.75 -10.44 -0.26
C THR A 318 -4.15 -10.27 0.34
N MET A 319 -5.13 -11.03 -0.15
CA MET A 319 -6.53 -10.92 0.30
C MET A 319 -6.92 -11.87 1.44
N ASP A 320 -6.07 -12.83 1.83
CA ASP A 320 -6.46 -13.94 2.70
C ASP A 320 -6.95 -13.46 4.07
N GLY A 321 -6.21 -12.56 4.72
CA GLY A 321 -6.59 -12.04 6.04
C GLY A 321 -7.84 -11.17 6.00
N ALA A 322 -8.01 -10.41 4.93
CA ALA A 322 -9.18 -9.57 4.71
C ALA A 322 -10.45 -10.40 4.46
N LEU A 323 -10.37 -11.45 3.63
CA LEU A 323 -11.45 -12.42 3.43
C LEU A 323 -11.75 -13.20 4.71
N PHE A 324 -10.72 -13.60 5.46
CA PHE A 324 -10.88 -14.32 6.72
C PHE A 324 -11.66 -13.48 7.76
N THR A 325 -11.29 -12.21 7.93
CA THR A 325 -11.92 -11.30 8.89
C THR A 325 -13.26 -10.72 8.40
N ALA A 326 -13.57 -10.82 7.11
CA ALA A 326 -14.84 -10.34 6.55
C ALA A 326 -16.07 -11.09 7.09
N HIS A 327 -15.92 -12.34 7.53
CA HIS A 327 -17.03 -13.17 7.99
C HIS A 327 -17.63 -12.65 9.31
N ALA A 328 -18.94 -12.79 9.48
CA ALA A 328 -19.65 -12.30 10.66
C ALA A 328 -19.16 -12.91 11.99
N ASP A 329 -18.74 -14.17 11.97
CA ASP A 329 -18.18 -14.88 13.14
C ASP A 329 -16.81 -14.36 13.58
N ARG A 330 -16.25 -13.38 12.87
CA ARG A 330 -14.98 -12.71 13.20
C ARG A 330 -15.18 -11.24 13.59
N SER A 331 -16.42 -10.84 13.91
CA SER A 331 -16.74 -9.45 14.27
C SER A 331 -15.95 -8.93 15.47
N GLU A 332 -15.55 -9.83 16.39
CA GLU A 332 -14.73 -9.48 17.55
C GLU A 332 -13.37 -8.87 17.17
N ALA A 333 -12.86 -9.17 15.96
CA ALA A 333 -11.61 -8.62 15.45
C ALA A 333 -11.64 -7.08 15.31
N PHE A 334 -12.83 -6.49 15.16
CA PHE A 334 -13.01 -5.05 14.98
C PHE A 334 -13.59 -4.34 16.22
N GLU A 335 -13.84 -5.04 17.32
CA GLU A 335 -14.51 -4.46 18.50
C GLU A 335 -13.73 -3.29 19.09
N PHE A 336 -12.40 -3.31 19.04
CA PHE A 336 -11.55 -2.21 19.55
C PHE A 336 -11.80 -0.86 18.85
N LEU A 337 -12.23 -0.88 17.59
CA LEU A 337 -12.67 0.31 16.85
C LEU A 337 -14.18 0.52 17.01
N LEU A 338 -14.97 -0.52 16.75
CA LEU A 338 -16.41 -0.40 16.59
C LEU A 338 -17.16 -0.13 17.90
N SER A 339 -16.58 -0.48 19.05
CA SER A 339 -17.15 -0.18 20.38
C SER A 339 -16.81 1.23 20.89
N GLY A 340 -15.86 1.91 20.25
CA GLY A 340 -15.43 3.25 20.65
C GLY A 340 -16.53 4.31 20.50
N THR A 341 -16.52 5.29 21.40
CA THR A 341 -17.47 6.41 21.39
C THR A 341 -16.83 7.77 21.13
N ARG A 342 -15.49 7.84 21.04
CA ARG A 342 -14.78 9.08 20.76
C ARG A 342 -15.08 9.53 19.34
N LYS A 343 -15.36 10.82 19.18
CA LYS A 343 -15.62 11.45 17.88
C LYS A 343 -14.58 12.52 17.58
N ARG A 344 -14.31 12.74 16.31
CA ARG A 344 -13.47 13.84 15.81
C ARG A 344 -14.05 14.34 14.48
N PRO A 345 -14.25 15.64 14.28
CA PRO A 345 -14.66 16.14 12.97
C PRO A 345 -13.54 15.96 11.93
N LEU A 346 -13.91 15.69 10.68
CA LEU A 346 -12.97 15.56 9.56
C LEU A 346 -12.11 16.83 9.40
N SER A 347 -12.69 17.99 9.64
CA SER A 347 -11.99 19.28 9.63
C SER A 347 -10.88 19.44 10.67
N ALA A 348 -10.82 18.56 11.69
CA ALA A 348 -9.78 18.57 12.72
C ALA A 348 -8.62 17.61 12.45
N LEU A 349 -8.67 16.83 11.36
CA LEU A 349 -7.50 16.07 10.92
C LEU A 349 -6.39 17.06 10.49
N PRO A 350 -5.11 16.65 10.53
CA PRO A 350 -4.04 17.48 10.01
C PRO A 350 -4.34 17.93 8.58
N ALA A 351 -3.98 19.17 8.26
CA ALA A 351 -3.99 19.67 6.90
C ALA A 351 -2.54 20.02 6.54
N PRO A 352 -1.77 19.05 6.02
CA PRO A 352 -0.48 19.33 5.42
C PRO A 352 -0.54 20.53 4.46
N PRO A 353 0.56 21.28 4.27
CA PRO A 353 0.56 22.50 3.47
C PRO A 353 -0.03 22.25 2.08
N ALA A 354 -1.09 22.99 1.74
CA ALA A 354 -1.59 23.07 0.38
C ALA A 354 -0.53 23.77 -0.48
N GLY A 355 0.23 22.98 -1.22
CA GLY A 355 1.37 23.45 -2.00
C GLY A 355 1.57 22.60 -3.24
N ASN A 356 2.57 22.96 -4.06
CA ASN A 356 2.95 22.10 -5.18
C ASN A 356 3.60 20.79 -4.69
N SER A 357 3.79 19.84 -5.60
CA SER A 357 4.39 18.53 -5.32
C SER A 357 5.77 18.63 -4.66
N ALA A 358 6.58 19.62 -4.99
CA ALA A 358 7.89 19.83 -4.37
C ALA A 358 7.80 20.34 -2.92
N GLU A 359 6.80 21.16 -2.60
CA GLU A 359 6.53 21.58 -1.21
C GLU A 359 6.01 20.41 -0.37
N SER A 360 5.11 19.60 -0.94
CA SER A 360 4.61 18.38 -0.31
C SER A 360 5.75 17.40 -0.01
N LEU A 361 6.66 17.21 -0.98
CA LEU A 361 7.83 16.34 -0.83
C LEU A 361 8.77 16.82 0.28
N ARG A 362 9.06 18.13 0.35
CA ARG A 362 9.89 18.69 1.43
C ARG A 362 9.23 18.49 2.79
N TRP A 363 7.94 18.78 2.89
CA TRP A 363 7.19 18.60 4.13
C TRP A 363 7.24 17.14 4.60
N LEU A 364 7.00 16.17 3.71
CA LEU A 364 7.08 14.74 4.04
C LEU A 364 8.49 14.35 4.51
N SER A 365 9.53 14.79 3.81
CA SER A 365 10.92 14.54 4.19
C SER A 365 11.24 15.08 5.59
N ASP A 366 10.79 16.29 5.91
CA ASP A 366 10.96 16.92 7.21
C ASP A 366 10.20 16.18 8.31
N ARG A 367 8.97 15.73 8.03
CA ARG A 367 8.16 14.94 8.99
C ARG A 367 8.77 13.59 9.29
N LEU A 368 9.26 12.88 8.28
CA LEU A 368 9.94 11.60 8.47
C LEU A 368 11.22 11.77 9.29
N THR A 369 12.01 12.81 9.00
CA THR A 369 13.20 13.15 9.78
C THR A 369 12.84 13.47 11.23
N ALA A 370 11.74 14.18 11.47
CA ALA A 370 11.28 14.55 12.80
C ALA A 370 10.84 13.35 13.66
N VAL A 371 10.32 12.28 13.04
CA VAL A 371 10.03 11.01 13.72
C VAL A 371 11.23 10.05 13.76
N GLY A 372 12.42 10.51 13.33
CA GLY A 372 13.68 9.80 13.46
C GLY A 372 14.01 8.81 12.34
N THR A 373 13.36 8.91 11.18
CA THR A 373 13.66 8.05 10.02
C THR A 373 13.92 8.86 8.75
N ASP A 374 14.68 8.27 7.83
CA ASP A 374 14.84 8.80 6.48
C ASP A 374 14.01 8.02 5.47
N ALA A 375 13.69 8.68 4.36
CA ALA A 375 13.13 8.05 3.17
C ALA A 375 14.19 7.92 2.07
N TYR A 376 14.09 6.83 1.33
CA TYR A 376 14.93 6.49 0.19
C TYR A 376 14.04 6.32 -1.04
N VAL A 377 14.53 6.78 -2.19
CA VAL A 377 13.80 6.65 -3.46
C VAL A 377 14.70 6.01 -4.49
N VAL A 378 14.15 5.01 -5.18
CA VAL A 378 14.76 4.40 -6.38
C VAL A 378 13.90 4.75 -7.59
N ASP A 379 14.54 5.16 -8.67
CA ASP A 379 13.88 5.39 -9.96
C ASP A 379 13.62 4.04 -10.64
N LEU A 380 12.35 3.80 -10.97
CA LEU A 380 11.89 2.59 -11.66
C LEU A 380 11.43 2.89 -13.09
N THR A 381 11.66 4.10 -13.58
CA THR A 381 11.13 4.55 -14.88
C THR A 381 11.72 3.71 -16.01
N THR A 382 10.88 2.90 -16.65
CA THR A 382 11.25 2.14 -17.86
C THR A 382 11.16 3.01 -19.11
N ASP A 383 11.69 2.50 -20.23
CA ASP A 383 11.61 3.16 -21.54
C ASP A 383 10.15 3.44 -21.95
N GLU A 384 9.23 2.52 -21.67
CA GLU A 384 7.79 2.68 -21.96
C GLU A 384 7.17 3.80 -21.12
N ALA A 385 7.48 3.87 -19.82
CA ALA A 385 7.01 4.95 -18.97
C ALA A 385 7.58 6.31 -19.42
N ALA A 386 8.88 6.35 -19.72
CA ALA A 386 9.55 7.55 -20.21
C ALA A 386 8.96 8.02 -21.57
N ALA A 387 8.64 7.09 -22.47
CA ALA A 387 8.08 7.39 -23.79
C ALA A 387 6.72 8.13 -23.72
N VAL A 388 5.94 7.90 -22.67
CA VAL A 388 4.69 8.63 -22.39
C VAL A 388 4.86 9.76 -21.37
N GLY A 389 6.09 10.07 -20.97
CA GLY A 389 6.41 11.13 -20.01
C GLY A 389 5.83 10.87 -18.61
N MET A 390 5.89 9.61 -18.18
CA MET A 390 5.56 9.17 -16.83
C MET A 390 6.86 8.81 -16.09
N THR A 391 6.88 9.04 -14.78
CA THR A 391 7.99 8.70 -13.88
C THR A 391 7.49 7.71 -12.84
N ALA A 392 8.12 6.54 -12.77
CA ALA A 392 7.84 5.51 -11.81
C ALA A 392 8.92 5.46 -10.74
N VAL A 393 8.55 5.31 -9.47
CA VAL A 393 9.51 5.27 -8.36
C VAL A 393 9.15 4.19 -7.36
N LYS A 394 10.13 3.79 -6.53
CA LYS A 394 9.93 3.06 -5.28
C LYS A 394 10.40 3.94 -4.11
N ALA A 395 9.48 4.28 -3.22
CA ALA A 395 9.79 4.91 -1.94
C ALA A 395 9.94 3.84 -0.85
N ILE A 396 10.99 3.96 -0.03
CA ILE A 396 11.32 3.04 1.07
C ILE A 396 11.59 3.87 2.32
N VAL A 397 10.90 3.58 3.41
CA VAL A 397 11.07 4.27 4.69
C VAL A 397 11.31 3.22 5.78
N PRO A 398 12.58 2.83 6.03
CA PRO A 398 12.91 1.71 6.90
C PRO A 398 12.31 1.80 8.30
N GLY A 399 12.32 3.00 8.88
CA GLY A 399 11.81 3.23 10.23
C GLY A 399 10.29 3.24 10.33
N LEU A 400 9.52 3.04 9.25
CA LEU A 400 8.07 2.86 9.29
C LEU A 400 7.67 1.39 9.43
N GLN A 401 6.57 1.10 10.13
CA GLN A 401 6.07 -0.26 10.29
C GLN A 401 5.47 -0.75 8.97
N PRO A 402 5.95 -1.85 8.38
CA PRO A 402 5.34 -2.40 7.19
C PRO A 402 4.00 -3.07 7.55
N MET A 403 3.05 -2.99 6.63
CA MET A 403 1.90 -3.89 6.62
C MET A 403 2.30 -5.18 5.88
N SER A 404 2.11 -6.33 6.53
CA SER A 404 2.37 -7.63 5.90
C SER A 404 1.10 -8.45 5.78
N PHE A 405 0.88 -9.01 4.59
CA PHE A 405 -0.18 -9.98 4.33
C PHE A 405 0.18 -11.39 4.81
N VAL A 406 1.47 -11.65 5.00
CA VAL A 406 1.98 -12.97 5.40
C VAL A 406 1.96 -13.05 6.91
N ARG A 407 1.09 -13.90 7.47
CA ARG A 407 0.92 -14.04 8.92
C ARG A 407 2.21 -14.40 9.66
N LYS A 408 3.14 -15.10 8.99
CA LYS A 408 4.41 -15.53 9.57
C LYS A 408 5.51 -14.46 9.54
N ALA A 409 5.28 -13.31 8.92
CA ALA A 409 6.29 -12.27 8.75
C ALA A 409 5.65 -10.89 8.84
N GLN A 410 5.22 -10.51 10.04
CA GLN A 410 4.56 -9.25 10.40
C GLN A 410 5.53 -8.21 10.99
N PHE A 411 6.79 -8.59 11.24
CA PHE A 411 7.86 -7.72 11.72
C PHE A 411 7.55 -7.15 13.11
N LEU A 412 7.17 -8.03 14.04
CA LEU A 412 6.66 -7.67 15.37
C LEU A 412 7.76 -7.13 16.30
N ALA A 413 9.04 -7.30 15.99
CA ALA A 413 10.14 -6.73 16.78
C ALA A 413 10.57 -5.33 16.30
N HIS A 414 9.91 -4.76 15.29
CA HIS A 414 10.28 -3.44 14.82
C HIS A 414 9.90 -2.34 15.84
N PRO A 415 10.84 -1.46 16.26
CA PRO A 415 10.61 -0.53 17.37
C PRO A 415 9.44 0.42 17.18
N ARG A 416 9.12 0.79 15.93
CA ARG A 416 8.02 1.71 15.65
C ARG A 416 6.68 1.19 16.12
N LEU A 417 6.47 -0.13 16.09
CA LEU A 417 5.25 -0.77 16.55
C LEU A 417 4.89 -0.41 18.00
N TYR A 418 5.90 -0.12 18.83
CA TYR A 418 5.75 0.20 20.24
C TYR A 418 5.97 1.69 20.54
N THR A 419 6.94 2.30 19.88
CA THR A 419 7.33 3.71 20.14
C THR A 419 6.33 4.72 19.59
N ALA A 420 5.74 4.48 18.41
CA ALA A 420 4.79 5.42 17.81
C ALA A 420 3.47 5.50 18.62
N PRO A 421 2.82 4.40 19.01
CA PRO A 421 1.63 4.48 19.88
C PRO A 421 1.91 5.22 21.20
N ALA A 422 3.06 4.95 21.83
CA ALA A 422 3.48 5.67 23.04
C ALA A 422 3.61 7.18 22.82
N ALA A 423 4.28 7.59 21.73
CA ALA A 423 4.45 9.00 21.37
C ALA A 423 3.13 9.70 21.07
N MET A 424 2.16 8.97 20.52
CA MET A 424 0.79 9.45 20.26
C MET A 424 -0.12 9.41 21.51
N GLY A 425 0.38 8.91 22.65
CA GLY A 425 -0.37 8.83 23.91
C GLY A 425 -1.36 7.67 23.99
N HIS A 426 -1.20 6.64 23.17
CA HIS A 426 -1.98 5.41 23.24
C HIS A 426 -1.37 4.41 24.22
N PRO A 427 -2.20 3.50 24.80
CA PRO A 427 -1.68 2.30 25.44
C PRO A 427 -0.83 1.48 24.46
N VAL A 428 0.21 0.84 24.98
CA VAL A 428 1.13 -0.01 24.22
C VAL A 428 0.95 -1.43 24.72
N HIS A 429 0.68 -2.36 23.81
CA HIS A 429 0.70 -3.79 24.11
C HIS A 429 2.09 -4.35 23.80
N ASP A 430 2.52 -5.32 24.61
CA ASP A 430 3.68 -6.14 24.31
C ASP A 430 3.32 -7.17 23.24
N GLU A 431 4.32 -7.82 22.62
CA GLU A 431 4.13 -8.76 21.50
C GLU A 431 3.03 -9.82 21.77
N ALA A 432 2.97 -10.37 22.99
CA ALA A 432 2.00 -11.39 23.38
C ALA A 432 0.55 -10.88 23.44
N ASP A 433 0.37 -9.57 23.59
CA ASP A 433 -0.93 -8.90 23.70
C ASP A 433 -1.28 -8.12 22.42
N LEU A 434 -0.49 -8.25 21.35
CA LEU A 434 -0.86 -7.70 20.04
C LEU A 434 -2.10 -8.41 19.48
N ASN A 435 -2.73 -7.77 18.49
CA ASN A 435 -3.91 -8.32 17.85
C ASN A 435 -3.64 -9.71 17.23
N PRO A 436 -4.35 -10.77 17.68
CA PRO A 436 -4.09 -12.12 17.22
C PRO A 436 -4.72 -12.42 15.85
N TRP A 437 -5.51 -11.52 15.30
CA TRP A 437 -6.17 -11.70 14.01
C TRP A 437 -5.21 -11.41 12.84
N PRO A 438 -5.35 -12.12 11.69
CA PRO A 438 -4.59 -11.77 10.50
C PRO A 438 -4.96 -10.36 10.04
N GLN A 439 -4.07 -9.74 9.27
CA GLN A 439 -4.28 -8.39 8.77
C GLN A 439 -5.61 -8.29 7.98
N PRO A 440 -6.48 -7.29 8.24
CA PRO A 440 -7.85 -7.29 7.71
C PRO A 440 -7.99 -6.52 6.40
N ILE A 441 -6.88 -6.02 5.85
CA ILE A 441 -6.83 -5.19 4.65
C ILE A 441 -6.13 -5.98 3.55
N ALA A 442 -6.67 -5.85 2.33
CA ALA A 442 -6.19 -6.45 1.09
C ALA A 442 -5.44 -5.42 0.23
#